data_AF-A0AAV5YHM8-F1
#
_entry.id   AF-A0AAV5YHM8-F1
#
_cell.length_a   1.000
_cell.length_b   1.000
_cell.length_c   1.000
_cell.angle_alpha   90.00
_cell.angle_beta   90.00
_cell.angle_gamma   90.00
#
_symmetry.space_group_name_H-M   'P 1'
#
loop_
_entity.id
_entity.type
_entity.pdbx_description
1 polymer ?
#
loop_
_entity_poly.entity_id
_entity_poly.type
_entity_poly.pdbx_seq_one_letter_code
_entity_poly.pdbx_strand_id
1 'polypeptide(L)' 'MKVALALGLALALLMAPAPTPAADKALEDLMFDLQLVPMQGQVPPPLELERYSDGKKVSLAEHRGRPVMLYFWATW' A
#
# COMPACT_ATOMS: atom_id res chain seq x y z
N MET A 1 2.46 6.87 39.84
CA MET A 1 2.66 6.14 38.56
C MET A 1 1.38 5.93 37.75
N LYS A 2 0.26 5.50 38.34
CA LYS A 2 -1.01 5.25 37.59
C LYS A 2 -1.58 6.49 36.86
N VAL A 3 -1.52 7.67 37.47
CA VAL A 3 -2.05 8.91 36.88
C VAL A 3 -1.23 9.39 35.67
N ALA A 4 0.10 9.29 35.74
CA ALA A 4 0.98 9.65 34.63
C ALA A 4 0.81 8.69 33.43
N LEU A 5 0.57 7.40 33.69
CA LEU A 5 0.29 6.42 32.65
C LEU A 5 -1.08 6.67 31.98
N ALA A 6 -2.10 7.01 32.77
CA ALA A 6 -3.43 7.34 32.25
C ALA A 6 -3.41 8.62 31.39
N LEU A 7 -2.64 9.63 31.80
CA LEU A 7 -2.50 10.89 31.06
C LEU A 7 -1.70 10.68 29.76
N GLY A 8 -0.65 9.85 29.80
CA GLY A 8 0.11 9.49 28.60
C GLY A 8 -0.72 8.74 27.57
N LEU A 9 -1.58 7.81 28.01
CA LEU A 9 -2.47 7.06 27.12
C LEU A 9 -3.57 7.97 26.52
N ALA A 10 -4.12 8.89 27.29
CA ALA A 10 -5.11 9.85 26.80
C ALA A 10 -4.51 10.82 25.76
N LEU A 11 -3.28 11.28 25.97
CA LEU A 11 -2.59 12.15 25.03
C LEU A 11 -2.20 11.41 23.74
N ALA A 12 -1.83 10.14 23.84
CA ALA A 12 -1.58 9.28 22.69
C ALA A 12 -2.84 9.02 21.86
N LEU A 13 -4.01 8.87 22.50
CA LEU A 13 -5.30 8.75 21.81
C LEU A 13 -5.71 10.05 21.09
N LEU A 14 -5.41 11.20 21.67
CA LEU A 14 -5.69 12.52 21.07
C LEU A 14 -4.80 12.82 19.85
N MET A 15 -3.62 12.21 19.79
CA MET A 15 -2.68 12.34 18.67
C MET A 15 -2.85 11.24 17.61
N ALA A 16 -3.74 10.27 17.83
CA ALA A 16 -4.06 9.28 16.82
C ALA A 16 -4.76 9.97 15.64
N PRO A 17 -4.31 9.75 14.39
CA PRO A 17 -5.00 10.31 13.23
C PRO A 17 -6.43 9.79 13.24
N ALA A 18 -7.41 10.70 13.31
CA ALA A 18 -8.79 10.32 13.14
C ALA A 18 -8.95 9.70 11.74
N PRO A 19 -9.62 8.54 11.61
CA PRO A 19 -10.01 8.06 10.30
C PRO A 19 -10.78 9.20 9.62
N THR A 20 -10.35 9.59 8.43
CA THR A 20 -10.97 10.69 7.69
C THR A 20 -11.94 10.04 6.70
N PRO A 21 -13.21 9.80 7.07
CA PRO A 21 -14.14 9.00 6.26
C PRO A 21 -14.37 9.58 4.85
N ALA A 22 -14.13 10.89 4.67
CA ALA A 22 -14.18 11.54 3.37
C ALA A 22 -13.07 11.08 2.40
N ALA A 23 -11.87 10.79 2.92
CA ALA A 23 -10.76 10.32 2.11
C ALA A 23 -10.96 8.85 1.67
N ASP A 24 -11.48 8.02 2.58
CA ASP A 24 -11.78 6.62 2.29
C ASP A 24 -12.88 6.48 1.23
N LYS A 25 -13.98 7.24 1.35
CA LYS A 25 -15.06 7.24 0.36
C LYS A 25 -14.58 7.70 -1.03
N ALA A 26 -13.78 8.76 -1.09
CA ALA A 26 -13.26 9.25 -2.37
C ALA A 26 -12.36 8.22 -3.06
N LEU A 27 -11.58 7.46 -2.28
CA LEU A 27 -10.76 6.36 -2.80
C LEU A 27 -11.64 5.19 -3.28
N GLU A 28 -12.67 4.81 -2.53
CA GLU A 28 -13.62 3.76 -2.92
C GLU A 28 -14.35 4.09 -4.23
N ASP A 29 -14.86 5.32 -4.35
CA ASP A 29 -15.55 5.79 -5.56
C ASP A 29 -14.58 5.74 -6.77
N LEU A 30 -13.33 6.18 -6.59
CA LEU A 30 -12.30 6.10 -7.65
C LEU A 30 -11.96 4.66 -8.02
N MET A 31 -11.84 3.76 -7.04
CA MET A 31 -11.59 2.34 -7.30
C MET A 31 -12.74 1.71 -8.08
N PHE A 32 -13.97 2.08 -7.76
CA PHE A 32 -15.15 1.64 -8.50
C PHE A 32 -15.15 2.16 -9.93
N ASP A 33 -14.91 3.46 -10.13
CA ASP A 33 -14.87 4.11 -11.45
C ASP A 33 -13.77 3.53 -12.34
N LEU A 34 -12.61 3.20 -11.75
CA LEU A 34 -11.48 2.56 -12.44
C LEU A 34 -11.63 1.03 -12.55
N GLN A 35 -12.74 0.47 -12.05
CA GLN A 35 -13.02 -0.97 -12.01
C GLN A 35 -11.89 -1.79 -11.35
N LEU A 36 -11.25 -1.22 -10.33
CA LEU A 36 -10.18 -1.86 -9.58
C LEU A 36 -10.77 -2.82 -8.55
N VAL A 37 -10.31 -4.07 -8.59
CA VAL A 37 -10.64 -5.06 -7.57
C VAL A 37 -9.51 -5.13 -6.54
N PRO A 38 -9.71 -4.67 -5.30
CA PRO A 38 -8.72 -4.80 -4.24
C PRO A 38 -8.44 -6.29 -3.96
N MET A 39 -7.18 -6.69 -4.08
CA MET A 39 -6.72 -8.06 -3.77
C MET A 39 -6.02 -8.12 -2.40
N GLN A 40 -6.42 -7.29 -1.43
CA GLN A 40 -5.82 -7.22 -0.10
C GLN A 40 -5.68 -8.62 0.53
N GLY A 41 -4.50 -8.89 1.08
CA GLY A 41 -4.19 -10.17 1.72
C GLY A 41 -3.82 -11.30 0.76
N GLN A 42 -3.98 -11.13 -0.55
CA GLN A 42 -3.47 -12.11 -1.52
C GLN A 42 -1.98 -11.88 -1.77
N VAL A 43 -1.23 -12.98 -1.77
CA VAL A 43 0.18 -12.97 -2.20
C VAL A 43 0.19 -12.82 -3.73
N PRO A 44 0.86 -11.80 -4.29
CA PRO A 44 0.96 -11.67 -5.74
C PRO A 44 1.73 -12.86 -6.32
N PRO A 45 1.41 -13.31 -7.55
CA PRO A 45 2.20 -14.32 -8.24
C PRO A 45 3.68 -13.90 -8.34
N PRO A 46 4.62 -14.86 -8.30
CA PRO A 46 6.02 -14.54 -8.54
C PRO A 46 6.18 -13.96 -9.95
N LEU A 47 6.93 -12.87 -10.04
CA LEU A 47 7.29 -12.24 -11.30
C LEU A 47 8.80 -12.04 -11.32
N GLU A 48 9.43 -12.52 -12.38
CA GLU A 48 10.84 -12.34 -12.68
C GLU A 48 10.95 -11.87 -14.13
N LEU A 49 11.65 -10.77 -14.34
CA LEU A 49 11.84 -10.16 -15.64
C LEU A 49 13.32 -9.92 -15.90
N GLU A 50 13.71 -9.98 -17.16
CA GLU A 50 15.02 -9.48 -17.59
C GLU A 50 14.93 -7.96 -17.78
N ARG A 51 15.84 -7.23 -17.15
CA ARG A 51 15.89 -5.78 -17.25
C ARG A 51 16.49 -5.38 -18.58
N TYR A 52 15.73 -4.61 -19.35
CA TYR A 52 16.13 -4.16 -20.69
C TYR A 52 17.50 -3.47 -20.74
N SER A 53 17.88 -2.72 -19.70
CA SER A 53 19.10 -1.90 -19.71
C SER A 53 20.40 -2.68 -19.54
N ASP A 54 20.39 -3.81 -18.82
CA ASP A 54 21.62 -4.51 -18.42
C ASP A 54 21.50 -6.04 -18.41
N GLY A 55 20.37 -6.61 -18.84
CA GLY A 55 20.13 -8.05 -18.89
C GLY A 55 20.03 -8.70 -17.50
N LYS A 56 20.06 -7.93 -16.41
CA LYS A 56 19.95 -8.50 -15.07
C LYS A 56 18.51 -8.87 -14.78
N LYS A 57 18.34 -9.95 -14.02
CA LYS A 57 17.04 -10.32 -13.48
C LYS A 57 16.59 -9.29 -12.45
N VAL A 58 15.30 -8.99 -12.46
CA VAL A 58 14.59 -8.27 -11.41
C VAL A 58 13.40 -9.11 -10.98
N SER A 59 13.24 -9.32 -9.68
CA SER A 59 12.14 -10.11 -9.13
C SER A 59 11.29 -9.28 -8.17
N LEU A 60 9.99 -9.58 -8.08
CA LEU A 60 9.13 -8.99 -7.05
C LEU A 60 9.62 -9.30 -5.62
N ALA A 61 10.29 -10.44 -5.45
CA ALA A 61 10.81 -10.89 -4.16
C ALA A 61 11.86 -9.93 -3.56
N GLU A 62 12.60 -9.20 -4.40
CA GLU A 62 13.60 -8.20 -3.99
C GLU A 62 12.97 -6.94 -3.37
N HIS A 63 11.67 -6.70 -3.62
CA HIS A 63 10.97 -5.50 -3.18
C HIS A 63 10.02 -5.72 -1.99
N ARG A 64 10.15 -6.83 -1.26
CA ARG A 64 9.32 -7.11 -0.09
C ARG A 64 9.35 -5.96 0.94
N GLY A 65 8.19 -5.69 1.53
CA GLY A 65 8.02 -4.61 2.52
C GLY A 65 7.94 -3.21 1.91
N ARG A 66 7.89 -3.09 0.57
CA ARG A 66 7.74 -1.82 -0.15
C ARG A 66 6.50 -1.87 -1.04
N PRO A 67 5.76 -0.76 -1.20
CA PRO A 67 4.77 -0.64 -2.26
C PRO A 67 5.43 -0.78 -3.64
N VAL A 68 4.83 -1.56 -4.53
CA VAL A 68 5.29 -1.80 -5.90
C VAL A 68 4.12 -1.61 -6.87
N MET A 69 4.33 -0.88 -7.96
CA MET A 69 3.37 -0.72 -9.05
C MET A 69 3.90 -1.46 -10.29
N LEU A 70 3.09 -2.36 -10.85
CA LEU A 70 3.40 -3.03 -12.10
C LEU A 70 2.62 -2.35 -13.23
N TYR A 71 3.34 -1.83 -14.22
CA TYR A 71 2.77 -1.14 -15.37
C TYR A 71 3.18 -1.84 -16.67
N PHE A 72 2.22 -2.52 -17.29
CA PHE A 72 2.39 -3.21 -18.56
C PHE A 72 2.05 -2.26 -19.71
N TRP A 73 2.93 -2.18 -20.72
CA TRP A 73 2.77 -1.29 -21.86
C TRP A 73 3.35 -1.95 -23.11
N ALA A 74 3.01 -1.43 -24.30
CA ALA A 74 3.52 -1.89 -25.58
C ALA A 74 3.66 -0.71 -26.55
N THR A 75 4.72 -0.71 -27.37
CA THR A 75 4.81 0.12 -28.58
C THR A 75 4.40 -0.75 -29.77
N TRP A 76 3.20 -0.52 -30.30
CA TRP A 76 2.81 -1.05 -31.61
C TRP A 76 3.41 -0.19 -32.73
#